data_AF-A0A6A3AQR9-F1
#
_entry.id   AF-A0A6A3AQR9-F1
#
_cell.length_a   1.000
_cell.length_b   1.000
_cell.length_c   1.000
_cell.angle_alpha   90.00
_cell.angle_beta   90.00
_cell.angle_gamma   90.00
#
_symmetry.space_group_name_H-M   'P 1'
#
loop_
_entity.id
_entity.type
_entity.pdbx_description
1 polymer ?
#
loop_
_entity_poly.entity_id
_entity_poly.type
_entity_poly.pdbx_seq_one_letter_code
_entity_poly.pdbx_strand_id
1 'polypeptide(L)'
;MVLQILPIRSLSSKIVAKRSALSLEAFLCEYFLSGSPVIITDCMAHWPATTRWNDMDYLRGVAGDRTVPVEVGKNYLCSDWKQDLITFSEFLERVQSNGCTSKVPTYLAQHQLFDQINDLRKDISIPEYCYAGGGELRSLNAWFGPAGTVTPLHHDPHHNILAQVVGKKYVRLYSASCSEELYPYSETMLCNSSQVDLDNIDEVEFPKVRDLEFIDCILEEGEMLYIPPKWWHYVRSMTTSFSVSFWWSSDSGSSMVG
;
A
#
# COMPACT_ATOMS: atom_id res chain seq x y z
N MET A 1 -7.70 23.17 2.15
CA MET A 1 -6.48 23.37 1.35
C MET A 1 -5.72 22.04 1.25
N VAL A 2 -6.29 21.04 0.56
CA VAL A 2 -5.74 19.65 0.41
C VAL A 2 -5.80 19.21 -1.07
N LEU A 3 -6.11 20.14 -1.98
CA LEU A 3 -6.36 19.86 -3.41
C LEU A 3 -5.13 20.15 -4.29
N GLN A 4 -3.92 20.04 -3.75
CA GLN A 4 -2.69 20.38 -4.48
C GLN A 4 -1.52 19.41 -4.28
N ILE A 5 -1.79 18.10 -4.16
CA ILE A 5 -0.70 17.09 -3.99
C ILE A 5 -1.09 15.71 -4.55
N LEU A 6 -1.84 15.62 -5.64
CA LEU A 6 -2.02 14.34 -6.34
C LEU A 6 -1.31 14.40 -7.70
N PRO A 7 -0.81 13.27 -8.23
CA PRO A 7 -0.25 13.21 -9.58
C PRO A 7 -1.13 13.84 -10.64
N ILE A 8 -0.53 14.26 -11.76
CA ILE A 8 -1.30 14.81 -12.87
C ILE A 8 -2.36 13.80 -13.35
N ARG A 9 -3.53 14.29 -13.76
CA ARG A 9 -4.68 13.49 -14.23
C ARG A 9 -5.28 12.52 -13.18
N SER A 10 -4.97 12.72 -11.90
CA SER A 10 -5.54 11.90 -10.82
C SER A 10 -7.06 11.90 -10.85
N LEU A 11 -7.65 10.70 -10.75
CA LEU A 11 -9.10 10.48 -10.73
C LEU A 11 -9.84 10.96 -11.99
N SER A 12 -9.12 11.27 -13.08
CA SER A 12 -9.71 11.65 -14.38
C SER A 12 -9.76 10.49 -15.39
N SER A 13 -9.34 9.29 -14.98
CA SER A 13 -9.31 8.07 -15.79
C SER A 13 -10.34 7.04 -15.29
N LYS A 14 -10.25 5.80 -15.77
CA LYS A 14 -10.96 4.64 -15.21
C LYS A 14 -10.67 4.52 -13.71
N ILE A 15 -11.70 4.20 -12.93
CA ILE A 15 -11.59 4.00 -11.48
C ILE A 15 -11.64 2.50 -11.19
N VAL A 16 -10.92 2.06 -10.17
CA VAL A 16 -10.98 0.66 -9.70
C VAL A 16 -12.42 0.31 -9.34
N ALA A 17 -12.91 -0.83 -9.83
CA ALA A 17 -14.25 -1.30 -9.50
C ALA A 17 -14.40 -1.54 -7.99
N LYS A 18 -15.51 -1.09 -7.40
CA LYS A 18 -15.85 -1.38 -6.00
C LYS A 18 -16.93 -2.47 -5.94
N ARG A 19 -16.75 -3.44 -5.05
CA ARG A 19 -17.68 -4.56 -4.83
C ARG A 19 -17.92 -4.75 -3.33
N SER A 20 -19.20 -4.80 -2.96
CA SER A 20 -19.65 -5.32 -1.68
C SER A 20 -20.11 -6.76 -1.84
N ALA A 21 -20.12 -7.52 -0.75
CA ALA A 21 -20.56 -8.92 -0.68
C ALA A 21 -19.94 -9.80 -1.78
N LEU A 22 -18.67 -9.54 -2.13
CA LEU A 22 -17.98 -10.25 -3.18
C LEU A 22 -17.66 -11.67 -2.69
N SER A 23 -18.35 -12.69 -3.21
CA SER A 23 -18.05 -14.07 -2.84
C SER A 23 -16.63 -14.46 -3.25
N LEU A 24 -16.03 -15.44 -2.57
CA LEU A 24 -14.71 -15.96 -2.93
C LEU A 24 -14.68 -16.49 -4.37
N GLU A 25 -15.75 -17.14 -4.83
CA GLU A 25 -15.91 -17.61 -6.21
C GLU A 25 -15.93 -16.45 -7.22
N ALA A 26 -16.72 -15.40 -6.97
CA ALA A 26 -16.77 -14.24 -7.83
C ALA A 26 -15.41 -13.51 -7.86
N PHE A 27 -14.76 -13.37 -6.71
CA PHE A 27 -13.39 -12.85 -6.64
C PHE A 27 -12.43 -13.68 -7.50
N LEU A 28 -12.47 -15.02 -7.38
CA LEU A 28 -11.63 -15.92 -8.15
C LEU A 28 -11.83 -15.75 -9.66
N CYS A 29 -13.08 -15.85 -10.11
CA CYS A 29 -13.44 -15.87 -11.53
C CYS A 29 -13.31 -14.50 -12.20
N GLU A 30 -13.72 -13.42 -11.52
CA GLU A 30 -13.82 -12.10 -12.15
C GLU A 30 -12.54 -11.26 -12.01
N TYR A 31 -11.75 -11.47 -10.94
CA TYR A 31 -10.63 -10.59 -10.59
C TYR A 31 -9.30 -11.32 -10.41
N PHE A 32 -9.27 -12.44 -9.69
CA PHE A 32 -8.03 -13.17 -9.41
C PHE A 32 -7.45 -13.79 -10.68
N LEU A 33 -8.24 -14.58 -11.42
CA LEU A 33 -7.80 -15.26 -12.65
C LEU A 33 -7.53 -14.29 -13.80
N SER A 34 -8.28 -13.20 -13.88
CA SER A 34 -8.09 -12.15 -14.90
C SER A 34 -6.94 -11.19 -14.55
N GLY A 35 -6.39 -11.27 -13.34
CA GLY A 35 -5.36 -10.36 -12.86
C GLY A 35 -5.82 -8.91 -12.84
N SER A 36 -7.05 -8.65 -12.38
CA SER A 36 -7.65 -7.32 -12.36
C SER A 36 -7.81 -6.78 -10.93
N PRO A 37 -7.40 -5.52 -10.65
CA PRO A 37 -7.61 -4.89 -9.35
C PRO A 37 -9.09 -4.70 -9.00
N VAL A 38 -9.42 -4.79 -7.71
CA VAL A 38 -10.78 -4.56 -7.20
C VAL A 38 -10.74 -4.04 -5.77
N ILE A 39 -11.68 -3.16 -5.42
CA ILE A 39 -11.92 -2.74 -4.05
C ILE A 39 -13.07 -3.56 -3.46
N ILE A 40 -12.86 -4.06 -2.26
CA ILE A 40 -13.81 -4.85 -1.47
C ILE A 40 -14.19 -4.04 -0.23
N THR A 41 -15.47 -3.75 -0.02
CA THR A 41 -15.89 -2.66 0.89
C THR A 41 -16.38 -3.11 2.27
N ASP A 42 -16.65 -4.39 2.49
CA ASP A 42 -17.39 -4.87 3.67
C ASP A 42 -16.70 -5.99 4.47
N CYS A 43 -15.44 -6.29 4.14
CA CYS A 43 -14.69 -7.39 4.75
C CYS A 43 -14.01 -7.05 6.09
N MET A 44 -13.96 -5.78 6.48
CA MET A 44 -13.31 -5.35 7.74
C MET A 44 -14.28 -4.99 8.87
N ALA A 45 -15.59 -5.04 8.64
CA ALA A 45 -16.58 -4.57 9.63
C ALA A 45 -16.49 -5.27 10.99
N HIS A 46 -15.95 -6.49 11.04
CA HIS A 46 -15.77 -7.28 12.26
C HIS A 46 -14.39 -7.11 12.92
N TRP A 47 -13.47 -6.34 12.32
CA TRP A 47 -12.12 -6.16 12.87
C TRP A 47 -12.13 -5.14 14.02
N PRO A 48 -11.63 -5.50 15.22
CA PRO A 48 -11.43 -4.52 16.30
C PRO A 48 -10.58 -3.32 15.87
N ALA A 49 -9.64 -3.51 14.94
CA ALA A 49 -8.75 -2.48 14.44
C ALA A 49 -9.49 -1.24 13.90
N THR A 50 -10.65 -1.43 13.25
CA THR A 50 -11.46 -0.33 12.66
C THR A 50 -11.95 0.69 13.69
N THR A 51 -11.99 0.30 14.96
CA THR A 51 -12.34 1.20 16.07
C THR A 51 -11.12 1.55 16.91
N ARG A 52 -10.31 0.56 17.29
CA ARG A 52 -9.21 0.72 18.25
C ARG A 52 -8.02 1.52 17.70
N TRP A 53 -7.72 1.41 16.41
CA TRP A 53 -6.50 2.03 15.87
C TRP A 53 -6.65 3.54 15.61
N ASN A 54 -7.86 4.07 15.69
CA ASN A 54 -8.11 5.51 15.74
C ASN A 54 -7.75 6.14 17.11
N ASP A 55 -7.54 5.31 18.14
CA ASP A 55 -7.14 5.74 19.47
C ASP A 55 -5.61 5.66 19.62
N MET A 56 -4.95 6.83 19.64
CA MET A 56 -3.51 6.92 19.80
C MET A 56 -3.03 6.48 21.19
N ASP A 57 -3.87 6.57 22.22
CA ASP A 57 -3.53 6.11 23.57
C ASP A 57 -3.58 4.59 23.64
N TYR A 58 -4.55 3.96 22.97
CA TYR A 58 -4.55 2.51 22.75
C TYR A 58 -3.26 2.05 22.06
N LEU A 59 -2.93 2.66 20.91
CA LEU A 59 -1.73 2.33 20.15
C LEU A 59 -0.45 2.50 20.99
N ARG A 60 -0.34 3.58 21.74
CA ARG A 60 0.77 3.81 22.67
C ARG A 60 0.81 2.77 23.78
N GLY A 61 -0.33 2.40 24.34
CA GLY A 61 -0.44 1.40 25.40
C GLY A 61 0.00 0.00 24.97
N VAL A 62 -0.31 -0.43 23.74
CA VAL A 62 0.02 -1.80 23.26
C VAL A 62 1.38 -1.91 22.58
N ALA A 63 1.90 -0.81 22.02
CA ALA A 63 3.09 -0.84 21.17
C ALA A 63 4.19 0.14 21.59
N GLY A 64 3.94 1.08 22.50
CA GLY A 64 4.78 2.26 22.75
C GLY A 64 6.27 1.98 22.92
N ASP A 65 6.61 0.98 23.73
CA ASP A 65 8.01 0.65 24.05
C ASP A 65 8.70 -0.23 22.98
N ARG A 66 7.98 -0.64 21.93
CA ARG A 66 8.54 -1.49 20.88
C ARG A 66 9.36 -0.66 19.91
N THR A 67 10.57 -1.09 19.62
CA THR A 67 11.41 -0.47 18.58
C THR A 67 10.87 -0.83 17.20
N VAL A 68 10.68 0.16 16.34
CA VAL A 68 10.21 0.00 14.96
C VAL A 68 11.13 0.72 13.98
N PRO A 69 11.33 0.16 12.78
CA PRO A 69 11.99 0.87 11.70
C PRO A 69 11.05 1.92 11.12
N VAL A 70 11.58 3.12 10.85
CA VAL A 70 10.85 4.18 10.16
C VAL A 70 11.72 4.78 9.06
N GLU A 71 11.10 5.03 7.93
CA GLU A 71 11.68 5.81 6.84
C GLU A 71 11.53 7.30 7.15
N VAL A 72 12.59 8.07 6.89
CA VAL A 72 12.61 9.52 7.02
C VAL A 72 13.13 10.11 5.72
N GLY A 73 12.30 10.88 5.03
CA GLY A 73 12.60 11.44 3.70
C GLY A 73 11.33 11.53 2.85
N LYS A 74 11.42 12.12 1.66
CA LYS A 74 10.27 12.16 0.72
C LYS A 74 9.81 10.74 0.35
N ASN A 75 10.75 9.88 -0.03
CA ASN A 75 10.56 8.45 -0.32
C ASN A 75 11.93 7.76 -0.48
N TYR A 76 11.94 6.42 -0.56
CA TYR A 76 13.16 5.61 -0.65
C TYR A 76 14.01 5.78 -1.93
N LEU A 77 13.52 6.49 -2.96
CA LEU A 77 14.30 6.81 -4.17
C LEU A 77 15.08 8.12 -4.04
N CYS A 78 14.85 8.90 -2.98
CA CYS A 78 15.50 10.19 -2.78
C CYS A 78 16.83 10.05 -2.03
N SER A 79 17.83 10.85 -2.38
CA SER A 79 19.17 10.77 -1.79
C SER A 79 19.25 11.17 -0.32
N ASP A 80 18.26 11.93 0.18
CA ASP A 80 18.13 12.35 1.57
C ASP A 80 17.33 11.34 2.43
N TRP A 81 16.86 10.24 1.83
CA TRP A 81 16.18 9.17 2.53
C TRP A 81 17.11 8.45 3.49
N LYS A 82 16.59 8.12 4.66
CA LYS A 82 17.26 7.28 5.64
C LYS A 82 16.26 6.44 6.42
N GLN A 83 16.78 5.43 7.09
CA GLN A 83 16.04 4.60 8.02
C GLN A 83 16.52 4.89 9.46
N ASP A 84 15.59 5.25 10.34
CA ASP A 84 15.83 5.36 11.78
C ASP A 84 15.20 4.14 12.49
N LEU A 85 15.79 3.73 13.62
CA LEU A 85 15.16 2.82 14.58
C LEU A 85 14.77 3.64 15.82
N ILE A 86 13.46 3.73 16.08
CA ILE A 86 12.91 4.50 17.20
C ILE A 86 11.85 3.70 17.94
N THR A 87 11.47 4.13 19.12
CA THR A 87 10.32 3.56 19.81
C THR A 87 9.03 3.90 19.06
N PHE A 88 8.02 3.05 19.20
CA PHE A 88 6.70 3.32 18.61
C PHE A 88 6.08 4.58 19.21
N SER A 89 6.30 4.87 20.50
CA SER A 89 5.88 6.13 21.13
C SER A 89 6.49 7.36 20.45
N GLU A 90 7.81 7.38 20.24
CA GLU A 90 8.48 8.47 19.52
C GLU A 90 7.97 8.59 18.07
N PHE A 91 7.67 7.47 17.42
CA PHE A 91 7.06 7.46 16.10
C PHE A 91 5.67 8.13 16.10
N LEU A 92 4.79 7.77 17.05
CA LEU A 92 3.46 8.39 17.19
C LEU A 92 3.56 9.90 17.41
N GLU A 93 4.50 10.36 18.22
CA GLU A 93 4.77 11.79 18.45
C GLU A 93 5.18 12.51 17.15
N ARG A 94 6.04 11.88 16.33
CA ARG A 94 6.43 12.40 15.02
C ARG A 94 5.21 12.51 14.09
N VAL A 95 4.35 11.49 14.04
CA VAL A 95 3.12 11.49 13.23
C VAL A 95 2.20 12.65 13.63
N GLN A 96 1.95 12.85 14.93
CA GLN A 96 1.08 13.91 15.44
C GLN A 96 1.66 15.32 15.21
N SER A 97 2.98 15.45 15.22
CA SER A 97 3.67 16.75 15.08
C SER A 97 3.75 17.28 13.64
N ASN A 98 3.34 16.51 12.63
CA ASN A 98 3.45 16.91 11.21
C ASN A 98 2.55 18.08 10.79
N GLY A 99 1.69 18.59 11.68
CA GLY A 99 0.98 19.86 11.47
C GLY A 99 1.87 21.10 11.49
N CYS A 100 3.13 20.98 11.93
CA CYS A 100 4.11 22.08 11.94
C CYS A 100 5.02 22.02 10.69
N THR A 101 4.96 23.09 9.90
CA THR A 101 5.36 23.25 8.50
C THR A 101 6.86 23.15 8.14
N SER A 102 7.64 22.23 8.74
CA SER A 102 9.04 22.04 8.30
C SER A 102 9.66 20.66 8.56
N LYS A 103 8.90 19.65 8.99
CA LYS A 103 9.47 18.33 9.31
C LYS A 103 9.38 17.39 8.12
N VAL A 104 10.49 16.71 7.85
CA VAL A 104 10.59 15.59 6.90
C VAL A 104 9.63 14.49 7.34
N PRO A 105 8.80 13.94 6.43
CA PRO A 105 7.81 12.94 6.84
C PRO A 105 8.52 11.68 7.37
N THR A 106 7.90 11.08 8.39
CA THR A 106 8.34 9.81 8.98
C THR A 106 7.29 8.75 8.68
N TYR A 107 7.70 7.62 8.12
CA TYR A 107 6.79 6.57 7.66
C TYR A 107 7.24 5.20 8.17
N LEU A 108 6.38 4.52 8.94
CA LEU A 108 6.55 3.09 9.22
C LEU A 108 6.02 2.34 8.00
N ALA A 109 6.92 1.99 7.10
CA ALA A 109 6.61 1.33 5.83
C ALA A 109 7.09 -0.12 5.86
N GLN A 110 6.27 -1.01 5.28
CA GLN A 110 6.63 -2.42 5.01
C GLN A 110 7.24 -3.17 6.22
N HIS A 111 6.70 -2.96 7.42
CA HIS A 111 7.20 -3.62 8.64
C HIS A 111 6.27 -4.74 9.09
N GLN A 112 6.81 -5.91 9.45
CA GLN A 112 6.07 -7.05 10.01
C GLN A 112 5.66 -6.79 11.48
N LEU A 113 4.97 -5.67 11.71
CA LEU A 113 4.59 -5.16 13.02
C LEU A 113 3.74 -6.16 13.81
N PHE A 114 2.93 -6.96 13.12
CA PHE A 114 1.98 -7.90 13.74
C PHE A 114 2.66 -9.15 14.29
N ASP A 115 3.82 -9.53 13.76
CA ASP A 115 4.64 -10.60 14.33
C ASP A 115 5.37 -10.12 15.58
N GLN A 116 5.70 -8.83 15.61
CA GLN A 116 6.30 -8.18 16.77
C GLN A 116 5.27 -7.92 17.88
N ILE A 117 4.07 -7.45 17.54
CA ILE A 117 3.09 -6.89 18.49
C ILE A 117 1.77 -7.68 18.41
N ASN A 118 1.68 -8.72 19.23
CA ASN A 118 0.57 -9.67 19.22
C ASN A 118 -0.79 -9.01 19.51
N ASP A 119 -0.86 -7.94 20.32
CA ASP A 119 -2.12 -7.26 20.61
C ASP A 119 -2.70 -6.56 19.37
N LEU A 120 -1.85 -5.95 18.54
CA LEU A 120 -2.28 -5.44 17.22
C LEU A 120 -2.66 -6.58 16.27
N ARG A 121 -1.96 -7.72 16.32
CA ARG A 121 -2.29 -8.90 15.49
C ARG A 121 -3.69 -9.45 15.78
N LYS A 122 -4.15 -9.40 17.04
CA LYS A 122 -5.50 -9.85 17.45
C LYS A 122 -6.61 -8.92 16.94
N ASP A 123 -6.29 -7.70 16.53
CA ASP A 123 -7.27 -6.73 16.05
C ASP A 123 -7.63 -6.91 14.56
N ILE A 124 -6.95 -7.82 13.86
CA ILE A 124 -7.13 -8.07 12.42
C ILE A 124 -7.33 -9.56 12.12
N SER A 125 -8.00 -9.85 11.01
CA SER A 125 -8.15 -11.21 10.47
C SER A 125 -7.48 -11.31 9.09
N ILE A 126 -7.10 -12.52 8.66
CA ILE A 126 -6.62 -12.71 7.29
C ILE A 126 -7.86 -12.79 6.38
N PRO A 127 -7.98 -11.96 5.33
CA PRO A 127 -9.11 -12.03 4.40
C PRO A 127 -9.16 -13.39 3.68
N GLU A 128 -10.34 -13.99 3.54
CA GLU A 128 -10.51 -15.29 2.90
C GLU A 128 -9.97 -15.33 1.46
N TYR A 129 -10.01 -14.18 0.77
CA TYR A 129 -9.45 -14.02 -0.58
C TYR A 129 -7.95 -14.32 -0.68
N CYS A 130 -7.18 -14.24 0.43
CA CYS A 130 -5.76 -14.59 0.44
C CYS A 130 -5.51 -16.09 0.19
N TYR A 131 -6.55 -16.92 0.30
CA TYR A 131 -6.49 -18.36 0.02
C TYR A 131 -6.98 -18.71 -1.38
N ALA A 132 -7.37 -17.72 -2.19
CA ALA A 132 -7.80 -17.92 -3.57
C ALA A 132 -6.69 -18.64 -4.38
N GLY A 133 -7.09 -19.64 -5.17
CA GLY A 133 -6.15 -20.43 -5.99
C GLY A 133 -5.18 -21.31 -5.19
N GLY A 134 -5.49 -21.65 -3.93
CA GLY A 134 -4.55 -22.37 -3.06
C GLY A 134 -3.45 -21.45 -2.52
N GLY A 135 -3.79 -20.17 -2.32
CA GLY A 135 -2.85 -19.16 -1.86
C GLY A 135 -2.28 -19.44 -0.46
N GLU A 136 -0.98 -19.24 -0.33
CA GLU A 136 -0.25 -19.28 0.92
C GLU A 136 0.22 -17.89 1.32
N LEU A 137 -0.14 -17.48 2.54
CA LEU A 137 0.27 -16.19 3.08
C LEU A 137 1.79 -16.14 3.25
N ARG A 138 2.41 -15.10 2.69
CA ARG A 138 3.86 -14.87 2.72
C ARG A 138 4.24 -13.84 3.78
N SER A 139 3.50 -12.74 3.90
CA SER A 139 3.76 -11.72 4.94
C SER A 139 2.54 -10.84 5.21
N LEU A 140 2.51 -10.25 6.40
CA LEU A 140 1.61 -9.17 6.77
C LEU A 140 2.45 -7.94 7.13
N ASN A 141 2.26 -6.82 6.44
CA ASN A 141 3.04 -5.63 6.69
C ASN A 141 2.16 -4.45 7.09
N ALA A 142 2.63 -3.68 8.07
CA ALA A 142 2.03 -2.43 8.51
C ALA A 142 2.57 -1.26 7.68
N TRP A 143 1.66 -0.32 7.39
CA TRP A 143 1.94 0.92 6.70
C TRP A 143 1.30 2.07 7.47
N PHE A 144 2.07 2.76 8.30
CA PHE A 144 1.57 3.80 9.18
C PHE A 144 2.39 5.08 9.02
N GLY A 145 1.74 6.19 8.70
CA GLY A 145 2.39 7.49 8.64
C GLY A 145 1.40 8.66 8.60
N PRO A 146 1.93 9.89 8.61
CA PRO A 146 1.13 11.10 8.44
C PRO A 146 0.60 11.23 7.01
N ALA A 147 -0.28 12.21 6.81
CA ALA A 147 -0.65 12.69 5.49
C ALA A 147 0.60 13.09 4.68
N GLY A 148 0.57 12.82 3.37
CA GLY A 148 1.64 13.19 2.45
C GLY A 148 2.73 12.12 2.26
N THR A 149 2.76 11.05 3.07
CA THR A 149 3.65 9.91 2.83
C THR A 149 3.40 9.30 1.46
N VAL A 150 4.49 8.95 0.76
CA VAL A 150 4.47 8.41 -0.61
C VAL A 150 5.24 7.09 -0.64
N THR A 151 4.62 6.08 -1.24
CA THR A 151 5.33 4.93 -1.79
C THR A 151 5.40 5.14 -3.31
N PRO A 152 6.61 5.35 -3.87
CA PRO A 152 6.84 5.52 -5.30
C PRO A 152 6.24 4.41 -6.15
N LEU A 153 6.13 4.67 -7.45
CA LEU A 153 5.60 3.71 -8.40
C LEU A 153 6.51 2.46 -8.46
N HIS A 154 5.97 1.32 -8.06
CA HIS A 154 6.70 0.05 -8.01
C HIS A 154 5.74 -1.12 -8.23
N HIS A 155 6.27 -2.33 -8.40
CA HIS A 155 5.47 -3.55 -8.43
C HIS A 155 6.00 -4.61 -7.45
N ASP A 156 5.11 -5.49 -7.00
CA ASP A 156 5.46 -6.65 -6.16
C ASP A 156 5.27 -7.97 -6.92
N PRO A 157 6.02 -9.03 -6.58
CA PRO A 157 5.84 -10.34 -7.19
C PRO A 157 4.65 -11.13 -6.62
N HIS A 158 4.04 -10.65 -5.54
CA HIS A 158 2.99 -11.35 -4.81
C HIS A 158 1.61 -10.79 -5.14
N HIS A 159 0.57 -11.59 -4.90
CA HIS A 159 -0.77 -11.05 -4.74
C HIS A 159 -0.80 -10.22 -3.46
N ASN A 160 -1.53 -9.11 -3.48
CA ASN A 160 -1.58 -8.20 -2.33
C ASN A 160 -3.03 -7.75 -2.07
N ILE A 161 -3.46 -7.81 -0.82
CA ILE A 161 -4.62 -7.06 -0.33
C ILE A 161 -4.09 -5.95 0.57
N LEU A 162 -4.28 -4.71 0.14
CA LEU A 162 -4.04 -3.53 0.95
C LEU A 162 -5.34 -3.14 1.66
N ALA A 163 -5.43 -3.45 2.94
CA ALA A 163 -6.55 -3.14 3.82
C ALA A 163 -6.34 -1.77 4.48
N GLN A 164 -7.26 -0.84 4.27
CA GLN A 164 -7.20 0.51 4.82
C GLN A 164 -7.99 0.60 6.13
N VAL A 165 -7.29 0.69 7.26
CA VAL A 165 -7.91 0.67 8.59
C VAL A 165 -8.18 2.08 9.11
N VAL A 166 -7.22 2.99 8.97
CA VAL A 166 -7.32 4.39 9.40
C VAL A 166 -6.92 5.29 8.25
N GLY A 167 -7.64 6.38 8.02
CA GLY A 167 -7.37 7.38 7.01
C GLY A 167 -7.68 6.96 5.58
N LYS A 168 -7.22 7.79 4.62
CA LYS A 168 -7.44 7.58 3.20
C LYS A 168 -6.12 7.57 2.42
N LYS A 169 -6.04 6.70 1.41
CA LYS A 169 -4.93 6.65 0.45
C LYS A 169 -5.42 6.86 -0.97
N TYR A 170 -4.72 7.70 -1.72
CA TYR A 170 -4.80 7.71 -3.16
C TYR A 170 -3.88 6.61 -3.71
N VAL A 171 -4.39 5.82 -4.65
CA VAL A 171 -3.63 4.78 -5.33
C VAL A 171 -3.79 4.95 -6.84
N ARG A 172 -2.67 4.91 -7.57
CA ARG A 172 -2.63 4.80 -9.03
C ARG A 172 -2.06 3.45 -9.43
N LEU A 173 -2.70 2.77 -10.36
CA LEU A 173 -2.37 1.43 -10.82
C LEU A 173 -2.15 1.41 -12.34
N TYR A 174 -1.05 0.79 -12.77
CA TYR A 174 -0.79 0.47 -14.17
C TYR A 174 -0.67 -1.06 -14.32
N SER A 175 -1.16 -1.57 -15.44
CA SER A 175 -1.04 -2.98 -15.79
C SER A 175 0.44 -3.40 -15.84
N ALA A 176 0.72 -4.65 -15.48
CA ALA A 176 2.03 -5.27 -15.64
C ALA A 176 2.56 -5.19 -17.09
N SER A 177 1.65 -5.11 -18.08
CA SER A 177 1.99 -4.97 -19.50
C SER A 177 2.66 -3.62 -19.85
N CYS A 178 2.56 -2.61 -18.99
CA CYS A 178 3.15 -1.28 -19.20
C CYS A 178 4.57 -1.15 -18.62
N SER A 179 5.22 -2.26 -18.24
CA SER A 179 6.47 -2.22 -17.47
C SER A 179 7.61 -1.50 -18.19
N GLU A 180 7.75 -1.67 -19.51
CA GLU A 180 8.83 -1.01 -20.25
C GLU A 180 8.64 0.50 -20.33
N GLU A 181 7.40 0.96 -20.42
CA GLU A 181 7.02 2.37 -20.49
C GLU A 181 7.04 3.09 -19.15
N LEU A 182 7.22 2.34 -18.05
CA LEU A 182 7.35 2.87 -16.69
C LEU A 182 8.81 2.98 -16.23
N TYR A 183 9.77 2.74 -17.13
CA TYR A 183 11.20 3.02 -16.91
C TYR A 183 11.72 2.46 -15.57
N PRO A 184 11.64 1.13 -15.34
CA PRO A 184 12.25 0.53 -14.17
C PRO A 184 13.73 0.88 -14.05
N TYR A 185 14.26 0.94 -12.83
CA TYR A 185 15.71 1.00 -12.66
C TYR A 185 16.37 -0.26 -13.22
N SER A 186 17.56 -0.13 -13.80
CA SER A 186 18.35 -1.28 -14.26
C SER A 186 19.08 -2.01 -13.12
N GLU A 187 19.21 -1.36 -11.97
CA GLU A 187 19.86 -1.93 -10.79
C GLU A 187 19.01 -3.05 -10.18
N THR A 188 19.64 -4.19 -9.86
CA THR A 188 18.92 -5.40 -9.42
C THR A 188 18.03 -5.19 -8.20
N MET A 189 18.43 -4.33 -7.26
CA MET A 189 17.67 -4.07 -6.02
C MET A 189 16.48 -3.11 -6.21
N LEU A 190 16.47 -2.32 -7.29
CA LEU A 190 15.43 -1.34 -7.58
C LEU A 190 14.69 -1.64 -8.89
N CYS A 191 14.92 -2.81 -9.49
CA CYS A 191 14.36 -3.16 -10.79
C CYS A 191 12.83 -3.28 -10.81
N ASN A 192 12.21 -3.34 -9.63
CA ASN A 192 10.76 -3.28 -9.46
C ASN A 192 10.22 -1.88 -9.19
N SER A 193 11.06 -0.85 -9.14
CA SER A 193 10.70 0.55 -8.93
C SER A 193 10.90 1.36 -10.21
N SER A 194 10.00 2.29 -10.46
CA SER A 194 10.03 3.17 -11.63
C SER A 194 10.88 4.40 -11.34
N GLN A 195 11.65 4.85 -12.34
CA GLN A 195 12.39 6.11 -12.29
C GLN A 195 11.46 7.34 -12.36
N VAL A 196 10.24 7.15 -12.84
CA VAL A 196 9.24 8.21 -13.02
C VAL A 196 8.70 8.67 -11.66
N ASP A 197 8.95 9.94 -11.30
CA ASP A 197 8.28 10.61 -10.19
C ASP A 197 6.89 11.11 -10.65
N LEU A 198 5.83 10.40 -10.27
CA LEU A 198 4.45 10.78 -10.63
C LEU A 198 4.00 12.12 -10.05
N ASP A 199 4.70 12.65 -9.03
CA ASP A 199 4.42 13.98 -8.48
C ASP A 199 4.97 15.11 -9.36
N ASN A 200 6.00 14.82 -10.15
CA ASN A 200 6.71 15.77 -10.98
C ASN A 200 7.36 15.05 -12.17
N ILE A 201 6.53 14.62 -13.13
CA ILE A 201 6.97 13.84 -14.28
C ILE A 201 7.84 14.71 -15.20
N ASP A 202 9.08 14.28 -15.45
CA ASP A 202 9.90 14.82 -16.54
C ASP A 202 9.43 14.22 -17.87
N GLU A 203 8.58 14.94 -18.61
CA GLU A 203 8.06 14.48 -19.90
C GLU A 203 9.13 14.42 -21.01
N VAL A 204 10.28 15.07 -20.82
CA VAL A 204 11.40 15.00 -21.78
C VAL A 204 12.17 13.70 -21.59
N GLU A 205 12.42 13.32 -20.33
CA GLU A 205 13.12 12.09 -19.98
C GLU A 205 12.21 10.85 -20.11
N PHE A 206 10.93 10.96 -19.73
CA PHE A 206 9.97 9.86 -19.68
C PHE A 206 8.74 10.06 -20.59
N PRO A 207 8.92 10.30 -21.91
CA PRO A 207 7.84 10.70 -22.80
C PRO A 207 6.73 9.64 -22.94
N LYS A 208 7.06 8.35 -22.78
CA LYS A 208 6.09 7.25 -22.96
C LYS A 208 4.99 7.23 -21.89
N VAL A 209 5.23 7.80 -20.71
CA VAL A 209 4.30 7.76 -19.56
C VAL A 209 3.01 8.51 -19.84
N ARG A 210 3.08 9.57 -20.65
CA ARG A 210 1.98 10.51 -20.89
C ARG A 210 0.70 9.85 -21.41
N ASP A 211 0.86 8.85 -22.27
CA ASP A 211 -0.23 8.19 -22.99
C ASP A 211 -0.62 6.84 -22.37
N LEU A 212 0.02 6.44 -21.27
CA LEU A 212 -0.32 5.20 -20.59
C LEU A 212 -1.69 5.26 -19.95
N GLU A 213 -2.48 4.21 -20.16
CA GLU A 213 -3.70 3.99 -19.39
C GLU A 213 -3.35 3.57 -17.97
N PHE A 214 -4.01 4.20 -17.01
CA PHE A 214 -3.98 3.83 -15.60
C PHE A 214 -5.39 3.80 -15.03
N ILE A 215 -5.53 3.10 -13.92
CA ILE A 215 -6.73 3.17 -13.09
C ILE A 215 -6.37 3.75 -11.73
N ASP A 216 -7.24 4.58 -11.18
CA ASP A 216 -7.02 5.21 -9.87
C ASP A 216 -8.11 4.81 -8.87
N CYS A 217 -7.83 4.98 -7.59
CA CYS A 217 -8.85 5.01 -6.54
C CYS A 217 -8.44 5.87 -5.35
N ILE A 218 -9.44 6.32 -4.59
CA ILE A 218 -9.27 6.65 -3.18
C ILE A 218 -9.72 5.42 -2.41
N LEU A 219 -8.78 4.81 -1.69
CA LEU A 219 -9.02 3.73 -0.76
C LEU A 219 -9.36 4.32 0.60
N GLU A 220 -10.59 4.07 1.06
CA GLU A 220 -11.14 4.63 2.29
C GLU A 220 -11.09 3.65 3.47
N GLU A 221 -11.28 4.15 4.69
CA GLU A 221 -11.40 3.32 5.89
C GLU A 221 -12.48 2.25 5.71
N GLY A 222 -12.16 1.01 6.05
CA GLY A 222 -13.08 -0.13 5.88
C GLY A 222 -12.92 -0.86 4.54
N GLU A 223 -12.19 -0.28 3.58
CA GLU A 223 -11.99 -0.86 2.25
C GLU A 223 -10.67 -1.65 2.11
N MET A 224 -10.70 -2.68 1.26
CA MET A 224 -9.55 -3.49 0.87
C MET A 224 -9.32 -3.37 -0.64
N LEU A 225 -8.10 -3.04 -1.07
CA LEU A 225 -7.71 -3.07 -2.48
C LEU A 225 -6.93 -4.35 -2.77
N TYR A 226 -7.44 -5.16 -3.70
CA TYR A 226 -6.68 -6.23 -4.30
C TYR A 226 -5.77 -5.68 -5.41
N ILE A 227 -4.47 -5.95 -5.30
CA ILE A 227 -3.44 -5.62 -6.28
C ILE A 227 -2.86 -6.96 -6.78
N PRO A 228 -3.07 -7.32 -8.05
CA PRO A 228 -2.51 -8.54 -8.63
C PRO A 228 -0.98 -8.45 -8.75
N PRO A 229 -0.28 -9.61 -8.83
CA PRO A 229 1.16 -9.65 -9.01
C PRO A 229 1.61 -8.80 -10.20
N LYS A 230 2.73 -8.11 -10.03
CA LYS A 230 3.40 -7.26 -11.02
C LYS A 230 2.60 -6.04 -11.49
N TRP A 231 1.42 -5.78 -10.93
CA TRP A 231 0.77 -4.49 -11.14
C TRP A 231 1.59 -3.38 -10.49
N TRP A 232 1.88 -2.38 -11.29
CA TRP A 232 2.58 -1.19 -10.85
C TRP A 232 1.61 -0.33 -10.06
N HIS A 233 2.02 0.08 -8.86
CA HIS A 233 1.19 0.88 -7.99
C HIS A 233 1.99 1.99 -7.30
N TYR A 234 1.41 3.17 -7.30
CA TYR A 234 1.85 4.34 -6.55
C TYR A 234 0.83 4.62 -5.47
N VAL A 235 1.31 4.96 -4.27
CA VAL A 235 0.43 5.18 -3.11
C VAL A 235 0.79 6.48 -2.41
N ARG A 236 -0.21 7.30 -2.13
CA ARG A 236 -0.08 8.51 -1.32
C ARG A 236 -1.12 8.56 -0.20
N SER A 237 -0.68 8.76 1.03
CA SER A 237 -1.59 9.01 2.16
C SER A 237 -2.18 10.41 2.07
N MET A 238 -3.52 10.51 1.99
CA MET A 238 -4.24 11.79 1.92
C MET A 238 -4.51 12.37 3.31
N THR A 239 -4.55 11.51 4.32
CA THR A 239 -4.65 11.83 5.74
C THR A 239 -3.56 11.06 6.49
N THR A 240 -3.42 11.26 7.81
CA THR A 240 -2.76 10.24 8.64
C THR A 240 -3.43 8.91 8.37
N SER A 241 -2.64 7.87 8.10
CA SER A 241 -3.11 6.62 7.53
C SER A 241 -2.44 5.43 8.19
N PHE A 242 -3.21 4.39 8.47
CA PHE A 242 -2.72 3.08 8.91
C PHE A 242 -3.38 1.98 8.05
N SER A 243 -2.58 1.27 7.26
CA SER A 243 -3.00 0.17 6.40
C SER A 243 -2.26 -1.12 6.75
N VAL A 244 -2.85 -2.26 6.37
CA VAL A 244 -2.25 -3.59 6.44
C VAL A 244 -2.16 -4.18 5.04
N SER A 245 -0.99 -4.61 4.59
CA SER A 245 -0.87 -5.43 3.38
C SER A 245 -0.78 -6.91 3.72
N PHE A 246 -1.51 -7.73 2.97
CA PHE A 246 -1.47 -9.18 3.04
C PHE A 246 -0.89 -9.70 1.73
N TRP A 247 0.33 -10.21 1.78
CA TRP A 247 0.99 -10.77 0.61
C TRP A 247 0.84 -12.27 0.60
N TRP A 248 0.41 -12.84 -0.52
CA TRP A 248 0.32 -14.29 -0.71
C TRP A 248 0.75 -14.72 -2.11
N SER A 249 1.02 -16.01 -2.26
CA SER A 249 1.35 -16.64 -3.54
C SER A 249 0.71 -18.02 -3.63
N SER A 250 0.34 -18.45 -4.83
CA SER A 250 -0.02 -19.84 -5.09
C SER A 250 1.17 -20.57 -5.72
N ASP A 251 1.54 -21.74 -5.19
CA ASP A 251 2.67 -22.55 -5.69
C ASP A 251 2.31 -23.38 -6.96
N SER A 252 1.45 -22.85 -7.82
CA SER A 252 0.98 -23.51 -9.04
C SER A 252 2.00 -23.47 -10.21
N GLY A 253 3.29 -23.23 -9.93
CA GLY A 253 4.36 -23.17 -10.93
C GLY A 253 5.24 -24.41 -11.05
N SER A 254 5.11 -25.42 -10.18
CA SER A 254 6.10 -26.51 -10.08
C SER A 254 5.63 -27.89 -10.53
N SER A 255 4.48 -28.04 -11.21
CA SER A 255 4.05 -29.37 -11.68
C SER A 255 3.02 -29.34 -12.82
N MET A 256 3.42 -28.87 -14.00
CA MET A 256 2.86 -29.37 -15.28
C MET A 256 3.91 -29.25 -16.40
N VAL A 257 4.98 -30.05 -16.27
CA VAL A 257 5.73 -30.56 -17.41
C VAL A 257 5.81 -32.07 -17.21
N GLY A 258 4.81 -32.76 -17.75
CA GLY A 258 4.76 -34.21 -17.90
C GLY A 258 4.51 -34.52 -19.37
#